data_AF-A0A369UHS4-F1
#
_entry.id   AF-A0A369UHS4-F1
#
_cell.length_a   1.000
_cell.length_b   1.000
_cell.length_c   1.000
_cell.angle_alpha   90.00
_cell.angle_beta   90.00
_cell.angle_gamma   90.00
#
_symmetry.space_group_name_H-M   'P 1'
#
loop_
_entity.id
_entity.type
_entity.pdbx_description
1 polymer ?
#
loop_
_entity_poly.entity_id
_entity_poly.type
_entity_poly.pdbx_seq_one_letter_code
_entity_poly.pdbx_strand_id
1 'polypeptide(L)'
;MSKSADSAKQLAQWIVGYMAVGPMAVAADLAWHFFPGTPAIQLMRNSGSYVHAAWIGCGLLAVITIILLRIRPVQGYVSLVVLTASYAPVSFAVWHQSILLHYWASLATIALATYSVFVNQRSVSLEGG
;
A
#
# COMPACT_ATOMS: atom_id res chain seq x y z
N MET A 1 2.87 14.31 21.25
CA MET A 1 2.28 13.10 20.63
C MET A 1 2.80 11.89 21.38
N SER A 2 1.97 10.86 21.62
CA SER A 2 2.40 9.65 22.35
C SER A 2 3.41 8.88 21.49
N LYS A 3 4.43 8.25 22.12
CA LYS A 3 5.43 7.40 21.42
C LYS A 3 4.78 6.33 20.54
N SER A 4 3.58 5.85 20.91
CA SER A 4 2.88 4.80 20.17
C SER A 4 2.26 5.29 18.86
N ALA A 5 1.75 6.53 18.82
CA ALA A 5 1.18 7.12 17.61
C ALA A 5 2.26 7.41 16.55
N ASP A 6 3.45 7.83 16.98
CA ASP A 6 4.59 8.07 16.09
C ASP A 6 5.13 6.74 15.52
N SER A 7 5.23 5.69 16.33
CA SER A 7 5.62 4.34 15.87
C SER A 7 4.61 3.75 14.88
N ALA A 8 3.30 3.92 15.12
CA ALA A 8 2.25 3.46 14.22
C ALA A 8 2.29 4.18 12.85
N LYS A 9 2.62 5.48 12.85
CA LYS A 9 2.78 6.26 11.63
C LYS A 9 4.02 5.83 10.85
N GLN A 10 5.15 5.61 11.51
CA GLN A 10 6.36 5.10 10.86
C GLN A 10 6.14 3.72 10.26
N LEU A 11 5.48 2.81 10.99
CA LEU A 11 5.14 1.48 10.47
C LEU A 11 4.26 1.58 9.22
N ALA A 12 3.22 2.42 9.25
CA ALA A 12 2.36 2.65 8.10
C ALA A 12 3.14 3.18 6.89
N GLN A 13 4.06 4.12 7.09
CA GLN A 13 4.92 4.64 6.02
C GLN A 13 5.85 3.56 5.44
N TRP A 14 6.40 2.68 6.27
CA TRP A 14 7.21 1.55 5.81
C TRP A 14 6.40 0.56 4.99
N ILE A 15 5.19 0.21 5.43
CA ILE A 15 4.28 -0.68 4.70
C ILE A 15 3.95 -0.08 3.33
N VAL A 16 3.54 1.19 3.27
CA VAL A 16 3.23 1.86 2.00
C VAL A 16 4.46 1.95 1.10
N GLY A 17 5.63 2.29 1.67
CA GLY A 17 6.88 2.37 0.93
C GLY A 17 7.21 1.03 0.26
N TYR A 18 7.09 -0.08 0.99
CA TYR A 18 7.29 -1.42 0.44
C TYR A 18 6.27 -1.75 -0.66
N MET A 19 5.00 -1.37 -0.48
CA MET A 19 3.95 -1.56 -1.48
C MET A 19 4.17 -0.73 -2.76
N ALA A 20 4.82 0.44 -2.66
CA ALA A 20 5.11 1.29 -3.81
C ALA A 20 6.25 0.75 -4.68
N VAL A 21 7.15 -0.09 -4.13
CA VAL A 21 8.29 -0.65 -4.88
C VAL A 21 7.82 -1.51 -6.04
N GLY A 22 6.81 -2.36 -5.84
CA GLY A 22 6.27 -3.24 -6.88
C GLY A 22 5.78 -2.47 -8.12
N PRO A 23 4.85 -1.51 -7.97
CA PRO A 23 4.40 -0.64 -9.06
C PRO A 23 5.50 0.12 -9.77
N MET A 24 6.47 0.67 -9.02
CA MET A 24 7.57 1.43 -9.60
C MET A 24 8.54 0.53 -10.39
N ALA A 25 8.84 -0.67 -9.85
CA ALA A 25 9.64 -1.66 -10.55
C ALA A 25 8.98 -2.10 -11.87
N VAL A 26 7.66 -2.30 -11.86
CA VAL A 26 6.90 -2.68 -13.07
C VAL A 26 6.85 -1.54 -14.08
N ALA A 27 6.61 -0.30 -13.64
CA ALA A 27 6.62 0.85 -14.52
C ALA A 27 8.00 1.01 -15.19
N ALA A 28 9.08 0.83 -14.42
CA ALA A 28 10.45 0.86 -14.94
C ALA A 28 10.71 -0.31 -15.90
N ASP A 29 10.20 -1.50 -15.61
CA ASP A 29 10.34 -2.67 -16.47
C ASP A 29 9.61 -2.52 -17.80
N LEU A 30 8.39 -1.99 -17.79
CA LEU A 30 7.61 -1.75 -19.01
C LEU A 30 8.27 -0.68 -19.90
N ALA A 31 8.91 0.33 -19.30
CA ALA A 31 9.56 1.40 -20.03
C ALA A 31 10.95 1.02 -20.56
N TRP A 32 11.76 0.29 -19.79
CA TRP A 32 13.18 0.05 -20.10
C TRP A 32 13.58 -1.42 -20.19
N HIS A 33 12.66 -2.38 -19.98
CA HIS A 33 12.95 -3.82 -19.93
C HIS A 33 14.11 -4.16 -18.97
N PHE A 34 14.14 -3.47 -17.82
CA PHE A 34 15.24 -3.53 -16.87
C PHE A 34 15.42 -4.91 -16.23
N PHE A 35 14.32 -5.66 -16.03
CA PHE A 35 14.38 -6.95 -15.35
C PHE A 35 14.62 -8.12 -16.32
N PRO A 36 15.38 -9.13 -15.88
CA PRO A 36 15.55 -10.37 -16.62
C PRO A 36 14.21 -11.09 -16.79
N GLY A 37 14.08 -11.88 -17.86
CA GLY A 37 12.86 -12.61 -18.23
C GLY A 37 12.52 -13.79 -17.31
N THR A 38 12.40 -13.52 -16.01
CA THR A 38 11.94 -14.49 -15.03
C THR A 38 10.42 -14.75 -15.20
N PRO A 39 9.90 -15.92 -14.78
CA PRO A 39 8.50 -16.26 -14.97
C PRO A 39 7.53 -15.23 -14.36
N ALA A 40 7.87 -14.69 -13.19
CA ALA A 40 7.06 -13.68 -12.50
C ALA A 40 6.97 -12.35 -13.27
N ILE A 41 8.07 -11.93 -13.92
CA ILE A 41 8.13 -10.72 -14.76
C ILE A 41 7.40 -10.96 -16.09
N GLN A 42 7.51 -12.16 -16.67
CA GLN A 42 6.79 -12.50 -17.90
C GLN A 42 5.27 -12.47 -17.70
N LEU A 43 4.77 -13.02 -16.59
CA LEU A 43 3.36 -12.92 -16.22
C LEU A 43 2.91 -11.46 -16.09
N MET A 44 3.74 -10.61 -15.48
CA MET A 44 3.50 -9.18 -15.38
C MET A 44 3.44 -8.48 -16.74
N ARG A 45 4.40 -8.73 -17.64
CA ARG A 45 4.41 -8.14 -18.98
C ARG A 45 3.18 -8.57 -19.80
N ASN A 46 2.72 -9.80 -19.59
CA ASN A 46 1.61 -10.40 -20.33
C ASN A 46 0.22 -10.17 -19.69
N SER A 47 0.13 -9.50 -18.53
CA SER A 47 -1.13 -9.32 -17.79
C SER A 47 -2.13 -8.37 -18.47
N GLY A 48 -1.73 -7.71 -19.57
CA GLY A 48 -2.57 -6.81 -20.34
C GLY A 48 -2.64 -5.38 -19.80
N SER A 49 -3.10 -4.47 -20.66
CA SER A 49 -3.07 -3.02 -20.44
C SER A 49 -3.90 -2.55 -19.24
N TYR A 50 -5.06 -3.16 -19.01
CA TYR A 50 -5.91 -2.82 -17.87
C TYR A 50 -5.25 -3.13 -16.52
N VAL A 51 -4.53 -4.25 -16.43
CA VAL A 51 -3.82 -4.64 -15.21
C VAL A 51 -2.61 -3.73 -15.00
N HIS A 52 -1.89 -3.36 -16.06
CA HIS A 52 -0.80 -2.37 -15.98
C HIS A 52 -1.29 -1.02 -15.48
N ALA A 53 -2.41 -0.52 -16.01
CA ALA A 53 -3.01 0.74 -15.58
C ALA A 53 -3.44 0.70 -14.10
N ALA A 54 -4.07 -0.40 -13.66
CA ALA A 54 -4.43 -0.60 -12.26
C ALA A 54 -3.19 -0.63 -11.35
N TRP A 55 -2.11 -1.29 -11.79
CA TRP A 55 -0.85 -1.37 -11.05
C TRP A 55 -0.17 0.00 -10.89
N ILE A 56 -0.10 0.78 -11.97
CA ILE A 56 0.41 2.16 -11.94
C ILE A 56 -0.47 3.02 -11.03
N GLY A 57 -1.80 2.85 -11.10
CA GLY A 57 -2.76 3.50 -10.20
C GLY A 57 -2.50 3.20 -8.73
N CYS A 58 -2.23 1.93 -8.37
CA CYS A 58 -1.80 1.55 -7.03
C CYS A 58 -0.48 2.23 -6.63
N GLY A 59 0.48 2.35 -7.54
CA GLY A 59 1.73 3.08 -7.30
C GLY A 59 1.51 4.55 -6.98
N LEU A 60 0.68 5.25 -7.77
CA LEU A 60 0.32 6.64 -7.52
C LEU A 60 -0.43 6.81 -6.19
N LEU A 61 -1.38 5.92 -5.92
CA LEU A 61 -2.12 5.92 -4.66
C LEU A 61 -1.17 5.74 -3.47
N ALA A 62 -0.17 4.86 -3.56
CA ALA A 62 0.84 4.69 -2.52
C ALA A 62 1.63 5.98 -2.24
N VAL A 63 2.04 6.71 -3.28
CA VAL A 63 2.70 8.02 -3.12
C VAL A 63 1.78 9.02 -2.41
N ILE A 64 0.52 9.09 -2.83
CA ILE A 64 -0.50 9.94 -2.19
C ILE A 64 -0.69 9.54 -0.73
N THR A 65 -0.75 8.24 -0.42
CA THR A 65 -0.87 7.73 0.94
C THR A 65 0.30 8.17 1.82
N ILE A 66 1.55 8.11 1.35
CA ILE A 66 2.72 8.59 2.11
C ILE A 66 2.61 10.09 2.43
N ILE A 67 2.23 10.90 1.43
CA ILE A 67 2.03 12.34 1.60
C ILE A 67 0.92 12.62 2.61
N LEU A 68 -0.21 11.91 2.49
CA LEU A 68 -1.34 12.06 3.41
C LEU A 68 -0.99 11.61 4.83
N LEU A 69 -0.25 10.50 5.02
CA LEU A 69 0.23 10.09 6.34
C LEU A 69 1.10 11.18 7.00
N ARG A 70 1.81 11.99 6.20
CA ARG A 70 2.63 13.10 6.69
C ARG A 70 1.80 14.33 7.07
N ILE A 71 0.88 14.76 6.21
CA ILE A 71 0.14 16.04 6.35
C ILE A 71 -1.19 15.85 7.09
N ARG A 72 -1.93 14.78 6.78
CA ARG A 72 -3.27 14.47 7.31
C ARG A 72 -3.39 12.98 7.66
N PRO A 73 -2.85 12.54 8.81
CA PRO A 73 -2.67 11.13 9.13
C PRO A 73 -3.96 10.30 9.06
N VAL A 74 -5.10 10.85 9.50
CA VAL A 74 -6.42 10.19 9.38
C VAL A 74 -6.74 9.82 7.92
N GLN A 75 -6.60 10.77 7.00
CA GLN A 75 -6.82 10.53 5.57
C GLN A 75 -5.76 9.59 4.99
N GLY A 76 -4.53 9.65 5.49
CA GLY A 76 -3.45 8.74 5.12
C GLY A 76 -3.77 7.28 5.48
N TYR A 77 -4.27 7.02 6.68
CA TYR A 77 -4.69 5.69 7.08
C TYR A 77 -5.87 5.17 6.25
N VAL A 78 -6.88 6.01 5.97
CA VAL A 78 -7.99 5.63 5.06
C VAL A 78 -7.45 5.29 3.67
N SER A 79 -6.56 6.11 3.14
CA SER A 79 -5.92 5.88 1.84
C SER A 79 -5.09 4.60 1.82
N LEU A 80 -4.41 4.26 2.92
CA LEU A 80 -3.67 3.00 3.07
C LEU A 80 -4.61 1.78 3.01
N VAL A 81 -5.79 1.84 3.64
CA VAL A 81 -6.77 0.75 3.55
C VAL A 81 -7.26 0.56 2.11
N VAL A 82 -7.57 1.66 1.41
CA VAL A 82 -7.98 1.61 0.00
C VAL A 82 -6.86 1.07 -0.88
N LEU A 83 -5.62 1.51 -0.64
CA LEU A 83 -4.44 1.00 -1.34
C LEU A 83 -4.33 -0.51 -1.16
N THR A 84 -4.40 -1.01 0.07
CA THR A 84 -4.21 -2.44 0.31
C THR A 84 -5.37 -3.29 -0.22
N ALA A 85 -6.61 -2.79 -0.11
CA ALA A 85 -7.79 -3.45 -0.66
C ALA A 85 -7.76 -3.52 -2.19
N SER A 86 -7.21 -2.50 -2.86
CA SER A 86 -7.06 -2.48 -4.33
C SER A 86 -5.82 -3.26 -4.79
N TYR A 87 -4.72 -3.26 -4.03
CA TYR A 87 -3.50 -3.96 -4.39
C TYR A 87 -3.69 -5.48 -4.41
N ALA A 88 -4.50 -6.02 -3.50
CA ALA A 88 -4.78 -7.46 -3.41
C ALA A 88 -5.35 -8.07 -4.71
N PRO A 89 -6.50 -7.61 -5.26
CA PRO A 89 -7.05 -8.15 -6.50
C PRO A 89 -6.16 -7.90 -7.71
N VAL A 90 -5.46 -6.76 -7.79
CA VAL A 90 -4.55 -6.51 -8.93
C VAL A 90 -3.33 -7.44 -8.88
N SER A 91 -2.82 -7.75 -7.68
CA SER A 91 -1.70 -8.70 -7.53
C SER A 91 -2.10 -10.12 -7.91
N PHE A 92 -3.35 -10.50 -7.59
CA PHE A 92 -3.91 -11.77 -7.98
C PHE A 92 -4.15 -11.85 -9.48
N ALA A 93 -4.59 -10.76 -10.12
CA ALA A 93 -4.76 -10.71 -11.58
C ALA A 93 -3.45 -10.90 -12.35
N VAL A 94 -2.30 -10.59 -11.75
CA VAL A 94 -0.98 -10.80 -12.37
C VAL A 94 -0.45 -12.20 -12.13
N TRP A 95 -0.40 -12.64 -10.86
CA TRP A 95 0.32 -13.86 -10.48
C TRP A 95 -0.58 -15.05 -10.20
N HIS A 96 -1.90 -14.88 -10.15
CA HIS A 96 -2.88 -15.92 -9.82
C HIS A 96 -2.59 -16.65 -8.50
N GLN A 97 -1.86 -16.00 -7.60
CA GLN A 97 -1.42 -16.58 -6.33
C GLN A 97 -2.32 -16.09 -5.20
N SER A 98 -3.15 -17.00 -4.67
CA SER A 98 -4.04 -16.70 -3.54
C SER A 98 -3.28 -16.31 -2.28
N ILE A 99 -2.05 -16.82 -2.08
CA ILE A 99 -1.19 -16.47 -0.94
C ILE A 99 -0.91 -14.95 -0.87
N LEU A 100 -0.73 -14.29 -2.02
CA LEU A 100 -0.51 -12.85 -2.10
C LEU A 100 -1.76 -12.09 -1.66
N LEU A 101 -2.94 -12.58 -2.03
CA LEU A 101 -4.23 -12.00 -1.67
C LEU A 101 -4.40 -11.97 -0.13
N HIS A 102 -4.07 -13.08 0.54
CA HIS A 102 -4.11 -13.17 2.01
C HIS A 102 -3.06 -12.27 2.67
N TYR A 103 -1.85 -12.22 2.10
CA TYR A 103 -0.77 -11.34 2.60
C TYR A 103 -1.18 -9.86 2.58
N TRP A 104 -1.70 -9.38 1.45
CA TRP A 104 -2.16 -8.00 1.33
C TRP A 104 -3.38 -7.74 2.23
N ALA A 105 -4.36 -8.64 2.29
CA ALA A 105 -5.49 -8.52 3.22
C ALA A 105 -5.06 -8.42 4.70
N SER A 106 -3.99 -9.14 5.07
CA SER A 106 -3.43 -9.08 6.42
C SER A 106 -2.80 -7.72 6.71
N LEU A 107 -2.08 -7.14 5.74
CA LEU A 107 -1.55 -5.78 5.84
C LEU A 107 -2.66 -4.71 5.93
N ALA A 108 -3.79 -4.91 5.24
CA ALA A 108 -4.95 -4.01 5.34
C ALA A 108 -5.55 -4.03 6.76
N THR A 109 -5.64 -5.22 7.35
CA THR A 109 -6.12 -5.41 8.72
C THR A 109 -5.19 -4.74 9.73
N ILE A 110 -3.87 -4.88 9.56
CA ILE A 110 -2.87 -4.21 10.40
C ILE A 110 -3.02 -2.68 10.28
N ALA A 111 -3.17 -2.16 9.05
CA ALA A 111 -3.40 -0.74 8.81
C ALA A 111 -4.65 -0.21 9.52
N LEU A 112 -5.77 -0.93 9.42
CA LEU A 112 -7.01 -0.63 10.14
C LEU A 112 -6.82 -0.64 11.65
N ALA A 113 -6.11 -1.65 12.19
CA ALA A 113 -5.82 -1.72 13.62
C ALA A 113 -5.00 -0.50 14.09
N THR A 114 -3.96 -0.11 13.34
CA THR A 114 -3.19 1.10 13.65
C THR A 114 -4.00 2.39 13.54
N TYR A 115 -4.94 2.48 12.60
CA TYR A 115 -5.87 3.60 12.51
C TYR A 115 -6.74 3.73 13.75
N SER A 116 -7.35 2.63 14.20
CA SER A 116 -8.21 2.60 15.39
C SER A 116 -7.46 3.04 16.64
N VAL A 117 -6.21 2.60 16.80
CA VAL A 117 -5.33 3.03 17.91
C VAL A 117 -5.05 4.54 17.82
N PHE A 118 -4.72 5.05 16.63
CA PHE A 118 -4.45 6.48 16.43
C PHE A 118 -5.67 7.35 16.76
N VAL A 119 -6.86 6.96 16.30
CA VAL A 119 -8.11 7.71 16.56
C VAL A 119 -8.45 7.72 18.05
N ASN A 120 -8.40 6.56 18.72
CA ASN A 120 -8.69 6.46 20.15
C ASN A 120 -7.72 7.28 21.02
N GLN A 121 -6.44 7.36 20.67
CA GLN A 121 -5.49 8.19 21.41
C GLN A 121 -5.71 9.69 21.18
N ARG A 122 -6.23 10.07 20.00
CA ARG A 122 -6.51 11.47 19.67
C ARG A 122 -7.76 11.98 20.39
N SER A 123 -8.80 11.16 20.53
CA SER A 123 -10.01 11.53 21.29
C SER A 123 -9.71 11.71 22.78
N VAL A 124 -8.96 10.78 23.39
CA VAL A 124 -8.56 10.86 24.81
C VAL A 124 -7.72 12.11 25.11
N SER A 125 -6.85 12.52 24.17
CA SER A 125 -6.06 13.75 24.33
C SER A 125 -6.86 15.05 24.22
N LEU A 126 -8.07 15.01 23.62
CA LEU A 126 -8.94 16.17 23.47
C LEU A 126 -9.96 16.30 24.61
N GLU A 127 -10.28 15.19 25.29
CA GLU A 127 -11.20 15.18 26.45
C GLU A 127 -10.49 15.40 27.80
N GLY A 128 -9.15 15.22 27.85
CA GLY A 128 -8.35 15.29 29.08
C GLY A 128 -7.52 16.57 29.28
N GLY A 129 -7.77 17.64 28.53
CA GLY A 129 -7.09 18.94 28.65
C GLY A 129 -8.08 20.09 28.68
#